data_AF-A0A852L9K8-F1
#
_entry.id   AF-A0A852L9K8-F1
#
_cell.length_a   1.000
_cell.length_b   1.000
_cell.length_c   1.000
_cell.angle_alpha   90.00
_cell.angle_beta   90.00
_cell.angle_gamma   90.00
#
_symmetry.space_group_name_H-M   'P 1'
#
loop_
_entity.id
_entity.type
_entity.pdbx_description
1 polymer ?
#
loop_
_entity_poly.entity_id
_entity_poly.type
_entity_poly.pdbx_seq_one_letter_code
_entity_poly.pdbx_strand_id
1 'polypeptide(L)'
;RKMAAAGSVPLRVCHQEIVRFDLEIKAAVQDIRDCPGPLGALTELNAVVKEKFRHLRGRIQELEQMAKEQDKESEKQALLREVENHQKQMLSNQAAWRKANLACKIAIDNSEKDQLLQGRDSLRQRKTTKESLAESASNITESLMGISRMMSQQVQQSEETVQTL
;
A
#
# COMPACT_ATOMS: atom_id res chain seq x y z
N ARG A 1 -29.11 52.43 4.46
CA ARG A 1 -28.15 52.16 3.36
C ARG A 1 -26.89 51.59 3.99
N LYS A 2 -26.74 50.26 4.05
CA LYS A 2 -25.48 49.60 4.42
C LYS A 2 -24.77 49.17 3.14
N MET A 3 -23.48 49.47 3.08
CA MET A 3 -22.62 49.33 1.90
C MET A 3 -22.57 47.87 1.43
N ALA A 4 -22.94 47.67 0.17
CA ALA A 4 -22.51 46.55 -0.63
C ALA A 4 -21.02 46.72 -0.94
N ALA A 5 -20.16 46.28 -0.03
CA ALA A 5 -18.74 46.11 -0.28
C ALA A 5 -18.52 44.63 -0.63
N ALA A 6 -17.91 44.38 -1.80
CA ALA A 6 -17.54 43.07 -2.33
C ALA A 6 -17.24 42.04 -1.23
N GLY A 7 -18.14 41.06 -1.07
CA GLY A 7 -18.05 39.92 -0.13
C GLY A 7 -17.59 40.28 1.28
N SER A 8 -18.48 40.23 2.27
CA SER A 8 -18.11 40.47 3.68
C SER A 8 -16.81 39.71 4.02
N VAL A 9 -15.88 40.35 4.75
CA VAL A 9 -14.59 39.74 5.12
C VAL A 9 -14.77 38.31 5.66
N PRO A 10 -15.80 38.00 6.48
CA PRO A 10 -16.09 36.63 6.92
C PRO A 10 -16.40 35.65 5.79
N LEU A 11 -17.17 36.06 4.78
CA LEU A 11 -17.51 35.22 3.62
C LEU A 11 -16.26 34.81 2.84
N ARG A 12 -15.36 35.78 2.59
CA ARG A 12 -14.12 35.52 1.86
C ARG A 12 -13.19 34.58 2.63
N VAL A 13 -13.07 34.76 3.95
CA VAL A 13 -12.28 33.87 4.80
C VAL A 13 -12.84 32.45 4.77
N CYS A 14 -14.16 32.30 4.93
CA CYS A 14 -14.81 31.00 4.87
C CYS A 14 -14.56 30.28 3.53
N HIS A 15 -14.69 31.00 2.41
CA HIS A 15 -14.41 30.44 1.10
C HIS A 15 -12.95 29.98 0.94
N GLN A 16 -11.99 30.78 1.42
CA GLN A 16 -10.58 30.42 1.41
C GLN A 16 -10.29 29.18 2.27
N GLU A 17 -10.94 29.06 3.42
CA GLU A 17 -10.81 27.89 4.30
C GLU A 17 -11.40 26.63 3.67
N ILE A 18 -12.55 26.72 2.99
CA ILE A 18 -13.13 25.61 2.22
C ILE A 18 -12.14 25.11 1.17
N VAL A 19 -11.61 26.01 0.34
CA VAL A 19 -10.63 25.66 -0.69
C VAL A 19 -9.37 25.06 -0.09
N ARG A 20 -8.87 25.63 1.02
CA ARG A 20 -7.71 25.11 1.73
C ARG A 20 -7.95 23.67 2.21
N PHE A 21 -9.06 23.41 2.91
CA PHE A 21 -9.35 22.06 3.40
C PHE A 21 -9.60 21.06 2.26
N ASP A 22 -10.21 21.47 1.15
CA ASP A 22 -10.36 20.63 -0.05
C ASP A 22 -8.99 20.20 -0.61
N LEU A 23 -8.05 21.12 -0.75
CA LEU A 23 -6.68 20.83 -1.21
C LEU A 23 -5.93 19.96 -0.19
N GLU A 24 -6.04 20.26 1.09
CA GLU A 24 -5.41 19.48 2.15
C GLU A 24 -5.95 18.04 2.25
N ILE A 25 -7.23 17.82 1.93
CA ILE A 25 -7.83 16.48 1.82
C ILE A 25 -7.25 15.77 0.60
N LYS A 26 -7.20 16.42 -0.56
CA LYS A 26 -6.64 15.83 -1.79
C LYS A 26 -5.18 15.42 -1.61
N ALA A 27 -4.38 16.25 -0.96
CA ALA A 27 -2.99 15.93 -0.61
C ALA A 27 -2.92 14.70 0.31
N ALA A 28 -3.69 14.67 1.40
CA ALA A 28 -3.70 13.53 2.30
C ALA A 28 -4.24 12.23 1.66
N VAL A 29 -5.16 12.33 0.70
CA VAL A 29 -5.60 11.18 -0.11
C VAL A 29 -4.48 10.66 -1.01
N GLN A 30 -3.63 11.54 -1.53
CA GLN A 30 -2.45 11.17 -2.30
C GLN A 30 -1.42 10.46 -1.39
N ASP A 31 -1.18 10.98 -0.19
CA ASP A 31 -0.30 10.35 0.81
C ASP A 31 -0.78 8.94 1.18
N ILE A 32 -2.10 8.71 1.30
CA ILE A 32 -2.66 7.38 1.52
C ILE A 32 -2.38 6.45 0.34
N ARG A 33 -2.51 6.94 -0.90
CA ARG A 33 -2.29 6.13 -2.10
C ARG A 33 -0.84 5.67 -2.20
N ASP A 34 0.09 6.52 -1.79
CA ASP A 34 1.53 6.28 -1.89
C ASP A 34 2.10 5.70 -0.56
N CYS A 35 1.24 5.39 0.41
CA CYS A 35 1.65 4.81 1.68
C CYS A 35 2.17 3.38 1.47
N PRO A 36 3.45 3.11 1.78
CA PRO A 36 4.06 1.79 1.60
C PRO A 36 3.67 0.78 2.71
N GLY A 37 2.84 1.21 3.67
CA GLY A 37 2.61 0.51 4.94
C GLY A 37 3.55 1.00 6.06
N PRO A 38 3.44 0.46 7.28
CA PRO A 38 2.50 -0.59 7.73
C PRO A 38 1.08 -0.05 7.97
N LEU A 39 0.12 -0.94 8.29
CA LEU A 39 -1.29 -0.59 8.55
C LEU A 39 -1.47 0.53 9.61
N GLY A 40 -0.55 0.63 10.57
CA GLY A 40 -0.52 1.72 11.56
C GLY A 40 -0.39 3.11 10.91
N ALA A 41 0.54 3.28 9.98
CA ALA A 41 0.75 4.54 9.26
C ALA A 41 -0.49 4.91 8.41
N LEU A 42 -1.11 3.91 7.76
CA LEU A 42 -2.38 4.11 7.06
C LEU A 42 -3.51 4.55 8.02
N THR A 43 -3.51 4.05 9.25
CA THR A 43 -4.52 4.41 10.27
C THR A 43 -4.38 5.87 10.71
N GLU A 44 -3.15 6.35 10.89
CA GLU A 44 -2.86 7.74 11.23
C GLU A 44 -3.24 8.70 10.09
N LEU A 45 -2.85 8.38 8.85
CA LEU A 45 -3.26 9.15 7.67
C LEU A 45 -4.78 9.24 7.54
N ASN A 46 -5.49 8.14 7.83
CA ASN A 46 -6.94 8.13 7.84
C ASN A 46 -7.56 9.02 8.93
N ALA A 47 -6.93 9.13 10.10
CA ALA A 47 -7.38 10.04 11.16
C ALA A 47 -7.26 11.50 10.69
N VAL A 48 -6.14 11.86 10.05
CA VAL A 48 -5.90 13.19 9.49
C VAL A 48 -6.96 13.54 8.43
N VAL A 49 -7.25 12.63 7.50
CA VAL A 49 -8.27 12.86 6.46
C VAL A 49 -9.65 13.05 7.08
N LYS A 50 -10.04 12.23 8.06
CA LYS A 50 -11.32 12.36 8.77
C LYS A 50 -11.46 13.72 9.46
N GLU A 51 -10.40 14.18 10.10
CA GLU A 51 -10.40 15.49 10.77
C GLU A 51 -10.57 16.63 9.76
N LYS A 52 -9.83 16.60 8.65
CA LYS A 52 -9.98 17.60 7.59
C LYS A 52 -11.38 17.60 6.96
N PHE A 53 -12.00 16.43 6.78
CA PHE A 53 -13.41 16.35 6.34
C PHE A 53 -14.38 16.97 7.35
N ARG A 54 -14.13 16.81 8.65
CA ARG A 54 -14.93 17.43 9.71
C ARG A 54 -14.86 18.96 9.61
N HIS A 55 -13.65 19.51 9.45
CA HIS A 55 -13.45 20.94 9.27
C HIS A 55 -14.11 21.46 7.99
N LEU A 56 -13.90 20.80 6.84
CA LEU A 56 -14.52 21.18 5.57
C LEU A 56 -16.04 21.22 5.69
N ARG A 57 -16.64 20.19 6.30
CA ARG A 57 -18.10 20.15 6.51
C ARG A 57 -18.58 21.33 7.36
N GLY A 58 -17.87 21.65 8.45
CA GLY A 58 -18.20 22.79 9.30
C GLY A 58 -18.17 24.11 8.54
N ARG A 59 -17.13 24.36 7.72
CA ARG A 59 -17.05 25.57 6.90
C ARG A 59 -18.15 25.66 5.85
N ILE A 60 -18.51 24.54 5.21
CA ILE A 60 -19.64 24.51 4.25
C ILE A 60 -20.96 24.84 4.95
N GLN A 61 -21.18 24.36 6.18
CA GLN A 61 -22.37 24.71 6.96
C GLN A 61 -22.40 26.18 7.35
N GLU A 62 -21.25 26.77 7.70
CA GLU A 62 -21.15 28.21 7.94
C GLU A 62 -21.45 29.04 6.69
N LEU A 63 -20.97 28.60 5.51
CA LEU A 63 -21.30 29.24 4.25
C LEU A 63 -22.80 29.19 3.95
N GLU A 64 -23.45 28.05 4.24
CA GLU A 64 -24.90 27.91 4.12
C GLU A 64 -25.66 28.84 5.07
N GLN A 65 -25.18 29.00 6.30
CA GLN A 65 -25.75 29.93 7.26
C GLN A 65 -25.61 31.39 6.80
N MET A 66 -24.43 31.78 6.33
CA MET A 66 -24.20 33.10 5.74
C MET A 66 -25.07 33.36 4.51
N ALA A 67 -25.38 32.31 3.72
CA ALA A 67 -26.31 32.42 2.60
C ALA A 67 -27.74 32.73 3.06
N LYS A 68 -28.20 32.10 4.15
CA LYS A 68 -29.53 32.32 4.73
C LYS A 68 -29.71 33.71 5.34
N GLU A 69 -28.61 34.35 5.76
CA GLU A 69 -28.59 35.70 6.33
C GLU A 69 -28.57 36.80 5.26
N GLN A 70 -28.46 36.47 3.97
CA GLN A 70 -28.47 37.48 2.92
C GLN A 70 -29.87 38.08 2.69
N ASP A 71 -29.96 39.41 2.75
CA ASP A 71 -31.19 40.16 2.47
C ASP A 71 -31.62 40.10 1.00
N LYS A 72 -30.65 39.99 0.08
CA LYS A 72 -30.91 39.94 -1.35
C LYS A 72 -31.03 38.49 -1.81
N GLU A 73 -32.20 38.15 -2.33
CA GLU A 73 -32.47 36.79 -2.82
C GLU A 73 -31.50 36.35 -3.93
N SER A 74 -31.04 37.26 -4.80
CA SER A 74 -30.05 36.92 -5.82
C SER A 74 -28.69 36.51 -5.24
N GLU A 75 -28.22 37.19 -4.19
CA GLU A 75 -26.96 36.88 -3.50
C GLU A 75 -27.09 35.59 -2.68
N LYS A 76 -28.22 35.39 -2.01
CA LYS A 76 -28.58 34.12 -1.35
C LYS A 76 -28.54 32.93 -2.31
N GLN A 77 -29.22 33.04 -3.46
CA GLN A 77 -29.25 31.98 -4.47
C GLN A 77 -27.88 31.73 -5.12
N ALA A 78 -27.02 32.75 -5.20
CA ALA A 78 -25.64 32.54 -5.65
C ALA A 78 -24.85 31.72 -4.61
N LEU A 79 -24.92 32.07 -3.33
CA LEU A 79 -24.20 31.37 -2.26
C LEU A 79 -24.71 29.94 -2.04
N LEU A 80 -26.02 29.70 -2.12
CA LEU A 80 -26.57 28.34 -2.01
C LEU A 80 -26.08 27.43 -3.14
N ARG A 81 -25.91 27.95 -4.36
CA ARG A 81 -25.30 27.20 -5.47
C ARG A 81 -23.83 26.89 -5.21
N GLU A 82 -23.08 27.80 -4.59
CA GLU A 82 -21.70 27.52 -4.17
C GLU A 82 -21.63 26.45 -3.08
N VAL A 83 -22.53 26.48 -2.10
CA VAL A 83 -22.66 25.45 -1.06
C VAL A 83 -22.89 24.07 -1.70
N GLU A 84 -23.85 23.96 -2.62
CA GLU A 84 -24.12 22.71 -3.33
C GLU A 84 -22.89 22.21 -4.12
N ASN A 85 -22.15 23.12 -4.76
CA ASN A 85 -20.93 22.77 -5.48
C ASN A 85 -19.86 22.22 -4.53
N HIS A 86 -19.62 22.87 -3.39
CA HIS A 86 -18.67 22.39 -2.39
C HIS A 86 -19.10 21.06 -1.76
N GLN A 87 -20.39 20.83 -1.54
CA GLN A 87 -20.91 19.54 -1.08
C GLN A 87 -20.62 18.43 -2.10
N LYS A 88 -20.83 18.69 -3.39
CA LYS A 88 -20.51 17.73 -4.47
C LYS A 88 -19.01 17.43 -4.52
N GLN A 89 -18.16 18.45 -4.41
CA GLN A 89 -16.71 18.28 -4.36
C GLN A 89 -16.27 17.44 -3.14
N MET A 90 -16.82 17.73 -1.96
CA MET A 90 -16.54 16.96 -0.74
C MET A 90 -16.94 15.48 -0.90
N LEU A 91 -18.09 15.18 -1.51
CA LEU A 91 -18.50 13.80 -1.79
C LEU A 91 -17.55 13.10 -2.77
N SER A 92 -17.11 13.82 -3.82
CA SER A 92 -16.11 13.31 -4.76
C SER A 92 -14.79 12.97 -4.06
N ASN A 93 -14.29 13.86 -3.21
CA ASN A 93 -13.09 13.60 -2.40
C ASN A 93 -13.30 12.40 -1.47
N GLN A 94 -14.49 12.23 -0.90
CA GLN A 94 -14.79 11.09 -0.03
C GLN A 94 -14.73 9.76 -0.80
N ALA A 95 -15.21 9.73 -2.05
CA ALA A 95 -15.10 8.57 -2.92
C ALA A 95 -13.63 8.28 -3.30
N ALA A 96 -12.86 9.32 -3.65
CA ALA A 96 -11.43 9.20 -3.94
C ALA A 96 -10.65 8.64 -2.72
N TRP A 97 -10.95 9.15 -1.52
CA TRP A 97 -10.37 8.68 -0.26
C TRP A 97 -10.67 7.21 0.02
N ARG A 98 -11.91 6.75 -0.20
CA ARG A 98 -12.27 5.33 -0.05
C ARG A 98 -11.51 4.45 -1.04
N LYS A 99 -11.37 4.90 -2.29
CA LYS A 99 -10.62 4.18 -3.33
C LYS A 99 -9.13 4.07 -3.00
N ALA A 100 -8.51 5.17 -2.56
CA ALA A 100 -7.11 5.20 -2.14
C ALA A 100 -6.86 4.27 -0.95
N ASN A 101 -7.76 4.27 0.04
CA ASN A 101 -7.71 3.35 1.17
C ASN A 101 -7.72 1.89 0.78
N LEU A 102 -8.65 1.51 -0.10
CA LEU A 102 -8.76 0.13 -0.56
C LEU A 102 -7.48 -0.29 -1.31
N ALA A 103 -6.99 0.57 -2.20
CA ALA A 103 -5.76 0.31 -2.94
C ALA A 103 -4.54 0.12 -2.01
N CYS A 104 -4.37 1.01 -1.04
CA CYS A 104 -3.28 0.92 -0.07
C CYS A 104 -3.40 -0.34 0.81
N LYS A 105 -4.59 -0.68 1.30
CA LYS A 105 -4.80 -1.93 2.07
C LYS A 105 -4.43 -3.17 1.26
N ILE A 106 -4.90 -3.25 0.00
CA ILE A 106 -4.55 -4.36 -0.90
C ILE A 106 -3.03 -4.44 -1.12
N ALA A 107 -2.36 -3.29 -1.27
CA ALA A 107 -0.91 -3.26 -1.44
C ALA A 107 -0.16 -3.74 -0.20
N ILE A 108 -0.60 -3.33 1.00
CA ILE A 108 -0.06 -3.80 2.27
C ILE A 108 -0.25 -5.32 2.41
N ASP A 109 -1.48 -5.81 2.24
CA ASP A 109 -1.81 -7.24 2.37
C ASP A 109 -0.99 -8.09 1.38
N ASN A 110 -0.82 -7.62 0.15
CA ASN A 110 -0.01 -8.31 -0.85
C ASN A 110 1.48 -8.33 -0.47
N SER A 111 2.03 -7.21 0.02
CA SER A 111 3.42 -7.15 0.47
C SER A 111 3.67 -8.12 1.64
N GLU A 112 2.76 -8.17 2.60
CA GLU A 112 2.83 -9.10 3.73
C GLU A 112 2.75 -10.56 3.25
N LYS A 113 1.84 -10.87 2.33
CA LYS A 113 1.74 -12.21 1.73
C LYS A 113 3.00 -12.60 0.97
N ASP A 114 3.58 -11.69 0.18
CA ASP A 114 4.79 -11.96 -0.60
C ASP A 114 6.00 -12.21 0.31
N GLN A 115 6.12 -11.47 1.42
CA GLN A 115 7.14 -11.72 2.45
C GLN A 115 6.98 -13.12 3.08
N LEU A 116 5.75 -13.54 3.39
CA LEU A 116 5.48 -14.89 3.92
C LEU A 116 5.82 -16.00 2.90
N LEU A 117 5.54 -15.78 1.61
CA LEU A 117 5.82 -16.74 0.54
C LEU A 117 7.34 -16.86 0.24
N GLN A 118 8.09 -15.76 0.23
CA GLN A 118 9.54 -15.79 0.08
C GLN A 118 10.24 -16.57 1.21
N GLY A 119 9.71 -16.48 2.43
CA GLY A 119 10.16 -17.31 3.54
C GLY A 119 10.02 -18.82 3.27
N ARG A 120 9.02 -19.23 2.48
CA ARG A 120 8.78 -20.63 2.10
C ARG A 120 9.73 -21.12 1.01
N ASP A 121 10.04 -20.29 0.02
CA ASP A 121 10.97 -20.65 -1.05
C ASP A 121 12.41 -20.79 -0.56
N SER A 122 12.80 -19.98 0.42
CA SER A 122 14.08 -20.12 1.12
C SER A 122 14.20 -21.49 1.82
N LEU A 123 13.12 -21.95 2.46
CA LEU A 123 13.06 -23.27 3.09
C LEU A 123 13.05 -24.41 2.06
N ARG A 124 12.40 -24.19 0.91
CA ARG A 124 12.29 -25.17 -0.18
C ARG A 124 13.61 -25.34 -0.92
N GLN A 125 14.32 -24.24 -1.22
CA GLN A 125 15.71 -24.28 -1.71
C GLN A 125 16.63 -25.01 -0.74
N ARG A 126 16.51 -24.73 0.57
CA ARG A 126 17.33 -25.43 1.58
C ARG A 126 17.06 -26.94 1.62
N LYS A 127 15.86 -27.38 1.24
CA LYS A 127 15.50 -28.81 1.16
C LYS A 127 16.07 -29.46 -0.11
N THR A 128 15.93 -28.82 -1.27
CA THR A 128 16.46 -29.35 -2.54
C THR A 128 17.99 -29.42 -2.56
N THR A 129 18.69 -28.44 -1.96
CA THR A 129 20.16 -28.49 -1.83
C THR A 129 20.63 -29.65 -0.95
N LYS A 130 19.87 -30.00 0.11
CA LYS A 130 20.20 -31.16 0.95
C LYS A 130 19.98 -32.49 0.25
N GLU A 131 18.90 -32.62 -0.51
CA GLU A 131 18.60 -33.83 -1.28
C GLU A 131 19.63 -34.06 -2.39
N SER A 132 20.00 -33.01 -3.14
CA SER A 132 21.05 -33.07 -4.17
C SER A 132 22.44 -33.40 -3.61
N LEU A 133 22.77 -32.92 -2.41
CA LEU A 133 24.02 -33.24 -1.74
C LEU A 133 24.08 -34.73 -1.31
N ALA A 134 22.97 -35.27 -0.80
CA ALA A 134 22.89 -36.68 -0.41
C ALA A 134 23.00 -37.62 -1.62
N GLU A 135 22.35 -37.27 -2.73
CA GLU A 135 22.44 -38.02 -3.99
C GLU A 135 23.88 -38.02 -4.54
N SER A 136 24.53 -36.86 -4.54
CA SER A 136 25.93 -36.75 -4.97
C SER A 136 26.87 -37.58 -4.09
N ALA A 137 26.66 -37.56 -2.77
CA ALA A 137 27.46 -38.36 -1.83
C ALA A 137 27.25 -39.87 -2.02
N SER A 138 26.02 -40.31 -2.31
CA SER A 138 25.71 -41.70 -2.61
C SER A 138 26.42 -42.18 -3.88
N ASN A 139 26.34 -41.39 -4.96
CA ASN A 139 26.96 -41.71 -6.24
C ASN A 139 28.50 -41.77 -6.14
N ILE A 140 29.12 -40.86 -5.38
CA ILE A 140 30.56 -40.88 -5.11
C ILE A 140 30.95 -42.14 -4.32
N THR A 141 30.16 -42.50 -3.32
CA THR A 141 30.40 -43.69 -2.49
C THR A 141 30.28 -44.97 -3.30
N GLU A 142 29.26 -45.07 -4.16
CA GLU A 142 29.08 -46.22 -5.05
C GLU A 142 30.22 -46.34 -6.07
N SER A 143 30.65 -45.21 -6.65
CA SER A 143 31.81 -45.17 -7.55
C SER A 143 33.09 -45.64 -6.85
N LEU A 144 33.33 -45.19 -5.61
CA LEU A 144 34.47 -45.64 -4.78
C LEU A 144 34.40 -47.13 -4.45
N MET A 145 33.21 -47.66 -4.12
CA MET A 145 33.02 -49.09 -3.90
C MET A 145 33.27 -49.91 -5.18
N GLY A 146 32.82 -49.41 -6.34
CA GLY A 146 33.08 -50.03 -7.64
C GLY A 146 34.58 -50.07 -7.98
N ILE A 147 35.29 -48.96 -7.76
CA ILE A 147 36.75 -48.90 -7.94
C ILE A 147 37.46 -49.87 -7.00
N SER A 148 37.10 -49.88 -5.71
CA SER A 148 37.68 -50.79 -4.72
C SER A 148 37.51 -52.27 -5.12
N ARG A 149 36.32 -52.63 -5.62
CA ARG A 149 36.03 -53.99 -6.09
C ARG A 149 36.83 -54.36 -7.35
N MET A 150 36.97 -53.42 -8.28
CA MET A 150 37.74 -53.62 -9.52
C MET A 150 39.23 -53.75 -9.24
N MET A 151 39.77 -52.93 -8.33
CA MET A 151 41.16 -53.05 -7.85
C MET A 151 41.40 -54.40 -7.18
N SER A 152 40.48 -54.85 -6.32
CA SER A 152 40.57 -56.17 -5.69
C SER A 152 40.57 -57.29 -6.74
N GLN A 153 39.75 -57.21 -7.79
CA GLN A 153 39.76 -58.18 -8.88
C GLN A 153 41.08 -58.15 -9.68
N GLN A 154 41.61 -56.97 -10.00
CA GLN A 154 42.88 -56.86 -10.71
C GLN A 154 44.05 -57.42 -9.89
N VAL A 155 44.08 -57.18 -8.57
CA VAL A 155 45.08 -57.77 -7.68
C VAL A 155 44.95 -59.29 -7.65
N GLN A 156 43.73 -59.83 -7.48
CA GLN A 156 43.48 -61.27 -7.49
C GLN A 156 43.93 -61.94 -8.79
N GLN A 157 43.57 -61.37 -9.95
CA GLN A 157 43.99 -61.86 -11.26
C GLN A 157 45.50 -61.76 -11.46
N SER A 158 46.12 -60.70 -10.94
CA SER A 158 47.59 -60.56 -10.95
C SER A 158 48.27 -61.63 -10.11
N GLU A 159 47.73 -61.99 -8.94
CA GLU A 159 48.26 -63.08 -8.10
C GLU A 159 48.17 -64.44 -8.80
N GLU A 160 47.03 -64.76 -9.42
CA GLU A 160 46.83 -66.02 -10.16
C GLU A 160 47.79 -66.14 -11.37
N THR A 161 48.03 -65.04 -12.07
CA THR A 161 48.95 -65.01 -13.23
C THR A 161 50.41 -65.19 -12.79
N VAL A 162 50.80 -64.61 -11.64
CA VAL A 162 52.14 -64.78 -11.06
C VAL A 162 52.37 -66.20 -10.55
N GLN A 163 51.34 -66.90 -10.05
CA GLN A 163 51.47 -68.30 -9.59
C GLN A 163 51.54 -69.33 -10.73
N THR A 164 51.13 -68.97 -11.94
CA THR A 164 51.04 -69.89 -13.10
C THR A 164 52.27 -69.81 -14.03
N LEU A 165 53.20 -68.88 -13.77
CA LEU A 165 54.49 -68.72 -14.46
C LEU A 165 55.63 -69.35 -13.66
#